data_AF-A0A845EW80-F1
#
_entry.id   AF-A0A845EW80-F1
#
_cell.length_a   1.000
_cell.length_b   1.000
_cell.length_c   1.000
_cell.angle_alpha   90.00
_cell.angle_beta   90.00
_cell.angle_gamma   90.00
#
_symmetry.space_group_name_H-M   'P 1'
#
loop_
_entity.id
_entity.type
_entity.pdbx_description
1 polymer ?
#
loop_
_entity_poly.entity_id
_entity_poly.type
_entity_poly.pdbx_seq_one_letter_code
_entity_poly.pdbx_strand_id
1 'polypeptide(L)'
;MFRILLLFIIIVPALEIALLLLSGRTLGLIPTVLLIIGTGILGAWLARKEGAETIQKVNRQMQTGQMPGEAILDGLCILVGGVVLLTPGFITDAVGFLLLIPATRKPFKRWIKKFLERRMNNGQFMFIRR
;
A
#
# COMPACT_ATOMS: atom_id res chain seq x y z
N MET A 1 5.58 7.07 20.31
CA MET A 1 4.95 6.81 18.99
C MET A 1 4.93 8.05 18.10
N PHE A 2 4.42 9.20 18.56
CA PHE A 2 4.33 10.42 17.73
C PHE A 2 5.66 10.92 17.14
N ARG A 3 6.76 10.90 17.92
CA ARG A 3 8.09 11.28 17.41
C ARG A 3 8.60 10.40 16.26
N ILE A 4 8.30 9.10 16.28
CA ILE A 4 8.72 8.16 15.22
C ILE A 4 7.91 8.41 13.95
N LEU A 5 6.61 8.69 14.09
CA LEU A 5 5.73 9.04 12.97
C LEU A 5 6.18 10.34 12.28
N LEU A 6 6.50 11.37 13.07
CA LEU A 6 7.05 12.64 12.56
C LEU A 6 8.37 12.44 11.81
N LEU A 7 9.25 11.59 12.35
CA LEU A 7 10.53 11.30 11.73
C LEU A 7 10.35 10.62 10.37
N PHE A 8 9.42 9.68 10.26
CA PHE A 8 9.06 9.05 8.98
C PHE A 8 8.45 10.05 7.97
N ILE A 9 7.54 10.92 8.42
CA ILE A 9 6.92 11.96 7.59
C ILE A 9 7.94 12.93 7.00
N ILE A 10 9.06 13.18 7.69
CA ILE A 10 10.10 14.11 7.22
C ILE A 10 11.15 13.39 6.38
N ILE A 11 11.63 12.24 6.84
CA ILE A 11 12.72 11.51 6.18
C ILE A 11 12.28 10.95 4.85
N VAL A 12 11.07 10.39 4.75
CA VAL A 12 10.60 9.74 3.51
C VAL A 12 10.56 10.74 2.35
N PRO A 13 9.88 11.91 2.46
CA PRO A 13 9.88 12.90 1.38
C PRO A 13 11.27 13.46 1.08
N ALA A 14 12.11 13.68 2.09
CA ALA A 14 13.47 14.15 1.87
C ALA A 14 14.30 13.17 1.02
N LEU A 15 14.13 11.87 1.27
CA LEU A 15 14.79 10.81 0.51
C LEU A 15 14.23 10.70 -0.92
N GLU A 16 12.93 10.92 -1.10
CA GLU A 16 12.32 10.98 -2.43
C GLU A 16 12.83 12.15 -3.27
N ILE A 17 12.94 13.34 -2.68
CA ILE A 17 13.50 14.51 -3.37
C ILE A 17 14.96 14.25 -3.78
N ALA A 18 15.75 13.63 -2.90
CA ALA A 18 17.14 13.26 -3.20
C ALA A 18 17.24 12.27 -4.38
N LEU A 19 16.38 11.25 -4.41
CA LEU A 19 16.32 10.28 -5.50
C LEU A 19 15.83 10.92 -6.81
N LEU A 20 14.83 11.79 -6.77
CA LEU A 20 14.35 12.54 -7.94
C LEU A 20 15.47 13.39 -8.55
N LEU A 21 16.23 14.09 -7.71
CA LEU A 21 17.40 14.87 -8.13
C LEU A 21 18.51 14.01 -8.72
N LEU A 22 18.81 12.86 -8.10
CA LEU A 22 19.83 11.93 -8.58
C LEU A 22 19.43 11.34 -9.94
N SER A 23 18.20 10.84 -10.06
CA SER A 23 17.63 10.33 -11.31
C SER A 23 17.61 11.38 -12.41
N GLY A 24 17.22 12.62 -12.08
CA GLY A 24 17.25 13.75 -13.00
C GLY A 24 18.65 14.08 -13.51
N ARG A 25 19.70 13.86 -12.70
CA ARG A 25 21.10 14.04 -13.11
C ARG A 25 21.66 12.87 -13.91
N THR A 26 21.26 11.63 -13.63
CA THR A 26 21.80 10.43 -14.30
C THR A 26 21.07 10.10 -15.61
N LEU A 27 19.74 10.22 -15.62
CA LEU A 27 18.89 9.89 -16.77
C LEU A 27 18.47 11.13 -17.57
N GLY A 28 18.45 12.30 -16.93
CA GLY A 28 17.88 13.53 -17.49
C GLY A 28 16.44 13.78 -17.01
N LEU A 29 16.01 15.05 -17.06
CA LEU A 29 14.71 15.48 -16.55
C LEU A 29 13.53 14.83 -17.31
N ILE A 30 13.58 14.87 -18.65
CA ILE A 30 12.50 14.36 -19.52
C ILE A 30 12.20 12.87 -19.27
N PRO A 31 13.19 11.93 -19.34
CA PRO A 31 12.93 10.52 -19.07
C PRO A 31 12.52 10.25 -17.62
N THR A 32 13.02 11.02 -16.66
CA THR A 32 12.60 10.91 -15.24
C THR A 32 11.12 11.25 -15.07
N VAL A 33 10.65 12.34 -15.70
CA VAL A 33 9.24 12.74 -15.67
C VAL A 33 8.35 11.73 -16.40
N LEU A 34 8.78 11.21 -17.55
CA LEU A 34 8.04 10.18 -18.28
C LEU A 34 7.89 8.89 -17.47
N LEU A 35 8.92 8.48 -16.74
CA LEU A 35 8.85 7.32 -15.85
C LEU A 35 7.83 7.52 -14.75
N ILE A 36 7.84 8.67 -14.07
CA ILE A 36 6.88 9.02 -13.01
C ILE A 36 5.44 9.03 -13.53
N ILE A 37 5.22 9.62 -14.71
CA ILE A 37 3.89 9.63 -15.32
C ILE A 37 3.48 8.19 -15.68
N GLY A 38 4.40 7.39 -16.22
CA GLY A 38 4.16 6.00 -16.58
C GLY A 38 3.81 5.13 -15.36
N THR A 39 4.54 5.25 -14.26
CA THR A 39 4.26 4.53 -13.01
C THR A 39 2.93 4.95 -12.40
N GLY A 40 2.62 6.25 -12.39
CA GLY A 40 1.32 6.76 -11.94
C GLY A 40 0.15 6.25 -12.78
N ILE A 41 0.28 6.22 -14.11
CA ILE A 41 -0.75 5.67 -15.01
C ILE A 41 -0.95 4.17 -14.76
N LEU A 42 0.15 3.40 -14.63
CA LEU A 42 0.08 1.97 -14.34
C LEU A 42 -0.55 1.69 -12.97
N GLY A 43 -0.18 2.47 -11.95
CA GLY A 43 -0.75 2.36 -10.60
C GLY A 43 -2.24 2.68 -10.59
N ALA A 44 -2.65 3.77 -11.25
CA ALA A 44 -4.05 4.15 -11.38
C ALA A 44 -4.87 3.10 -12.17
N TRP A 45 -4.31 2.56 -13.25
CA TRP A 45 -4.94 1.51 -14.04
C TRP A 45 -5.16 0.23 -13.22
N LEU A 46 -4.15 -0.17 -12.45
CA LEU A 46 -4.23 -1.37 -11.61
C LEU A 46 -5.18 -1.16 -10.42
N ALA A 47 -5.17 0.02 -9.79
CA ALA A 47 -6.15 0.37 -8.76
C ALA A 47 -7.58 0.36 -9.30
N ARG A 48 -7.80 0.85 -10.53
CA ARG A 48 -9.12 0.80 -11.20
C ARG A 48 -9.56 -0.63 -11.46
N LYS A 49 -8.67 -1.50 -11.90
CA LYS A 49 -8.96 -2.92 -12.19
C LYS A 49 -9.33 -3.68 -10.91
N GLU A 50 -8.48 -3.63 -9.89
CA GLU A 50 -8.69 -4.32 -8.61
C GLU A 50 -9.88 -3.74 -7.83
N GLY A 51 -10.07 -2.42 -7.90
CA GLY A 51 -11.19 -1.73 -7.26
C GLY A 51 -12.53 -2.18 -7.85
N ALA A 52 -12.64 -2.29 -9.17
CA ALA A 52 -13.85 -2.77 -9.84
C ALA A 52 -14.20 -4.22 -9.46
N GLU A 53 -13.20 -5.11 -9.42
CA GLU A 53 -13.40 -6.50 -9.01
C GLU A 53 -13.85 -6.61 -7.54
N THR A 54 -13.28 -5.77 -6.67
CA THR A 54 -13.63 -5.74 -5.24
C THR A 54 -15.07 -5.25 -5.03
N ILE A 55 -15.51 -4.22 -5.74
CA ILE A 55 -16.90 -3.75 -5.70
C ILE A 55 -17.87 -4.85 -6.16
N GLN A 56 -17.52 -5.60 -7.20
CA GLN A 56 -18.34 -6.74 -7.65
C GLN A 56 -18.41 -7.84 -6.58
N LYS A 57 -17.30 -8.15 -5.89
CA LYS A 57 -17.27 -9.11 -4.77
C LYS A 57 -18.14 -8.65 -3.60
N VAL A 58 -18.05 -7.38 -3.21
CA VAL A 58 -18.89 -6.78 -2.18
C VAL A 58 -20.38 -6.92 -2.55
N ASN A 59 -20.76 -6.55 -3.77
CA ASN A 59 -22.14 -6.66 -4.24
C ASN A 59 -22.64 -8.10 -4.23
N ARG A 60 -21.82 -9.06 -4.66
CA ARG A 60 -22.19 -10.49 -4.68
C ARG A 60 -22.35 -11.08 -3.27
N GLN A 61 -21.50 -10.68 -2.33
CA GLN A 61 -21.59 -11.10 -0.93
C GLN A 61 -22.82 -10.49 -0.24
N MET A 62 -23.12 -9.21 -0.51
CA MET A 62 -24.35 -8.57 -0.01
C MET A 62 -25.62 -9.23 -0.57
N GLN A 63 -25.65 -9.58 -1.87
CA GLN A 63 -26.78 -10.29 -2.49
C GLN A 63 -26.99 -11.71 -1.94
N THR A 64 -25.94 -12.34 -1.41
CA THR A 64 -26.01 -13.67 -0.80
C THR A 64 -26.22 -13.63 0.72
N GLY A 65 -26.45 -12.44 1.30
CA GLY A 65 -26.66 -12.25 2.74
C GLY A 65 -25.41 -12.45 3.60
N GLN A 66 -24.22 -12.51 3.00
CA GLN A 66 -22.94 -12.64 3.71
C GLN A 66 -22.36 -11.25 4.02
N MET A 67 -21.86 -11.04 5.24
CA MET A 67 -21.18 -9.79 5.58
C MET A 67 -19.84 -9.64 4.82
N PRO A 68 -19.67 -8.59 3.99
CA PRO A 68 -18.50 -8.44 3.12
C PRO A 68 -17.29 -7.80 3.83
N GLY A 69 -16.98 -8.22 5.06
CA GLY A 69 -15.92 -7.59 5.87
C GLY A 69 -14.53 -7.64 5.21
N GLU A 70 -14.16 -8.78 4.64
CA GLU A 70 -12.88 -8.97 3.94
C GLU A 70 -12.81 -8.12 2.65
N ALA A 71 -13.88 -8.08 1.87
CA ALA A 71 -13.91 -7.33 0.62
C ALA A 71 -13.87 -5.80 0.86
N ILE A 72 -14.42 -5.31 1.97
CA ILE A 72 -14.28 -3.91 2.38
C ILE A 72 -12.84 -3.57 2.74
N LEU A 73 -12.14 -4.44 3.47
CA LEU A 73 -10.73 -4.26 3.81
C LEU A 73 -9.84 -4.27 2.57
N ASP A 74 -10.11 -5.18 1.63
CA ASP A 74 -9.43 -5.21 0.32
C ASP A 74 -9.65 -3.90 -0.44
N GLY A 75 -10.89 -3.39 -0.45
CA GLY A 75 -11.24 -2.11 -1.08
C GLY A 75 -10.49 -0.93 -0.46
N LEU A 76 -10.37 -0.90 0.88
CA LEU A 76 -9.60 0.11 1.60
C LEU A 76 -8.10 0.04 1.24
N CYS A 77 -7.54 -1.17 1.13
CA CYS A 77 -6.14 -1.34 0.74
C CYS A 77 -5.89 -0.84 -0.70
N ILE A 78 -6.83 -1.08 -1.62
CA ILE A 78 -6.75 -0.59 -3.00
C ILE A 78 -6.85 0.93 -3.06
N LEU A 79 -7.75 1.54 -2.28
CA LEU A 79 -7.87 3.00 -2.20
C LEU A 79 -6.60 3.64 -1.65
N VAL A 80 -6.09 3.14 -0.52
CA VAL A 80 -4.85 3.64 0.07
C VAL A 80 -3.68 3.44 -0.88
N GLY A 81 -3.54 2.25 -1.48
CA GLY A 81 -2.49 1.96 -2.46
C GLY A 81 -2.57 2.86 -3.70
N GLY A 82 -3.77 3.12 -4.21
CA GLY A 82 -4.02 4.01 -5.33
C GLY A 82 -3.64 5.46 -5.01
N VAL A 83 -4.08 5.99 -3.87
CA VAL A 83 -3.73 7.36 -3.43
C VAL A 83 -2.21 7.49 -3.26
N VAL A 84 -1.57 6.49 -2.68
CA VAL A 84 -0.12 6.43 -2.48
C VAL A 84 0.63 6.39 -3.82
N LEU A 85 0.15 5.62 -4.81
CA LEU A 85 0.74 5.59 -6.16
C LEU A 85 0.48 6.83 -7.01
N LEU A 86 -0.56 7.60 -6.67
CA LEU A 86 -0.83 8.88 -7.30
C LEU A 86 0.10 9.98 -6.76
N THR A 87 0.69 9.79 -5.57
CA THR A 87 1.79 10.63 -5.09
C THR A 87 3.09 10.25 -5.82
N PRO A 88 3.61 11.09 -6.72
CA PRO A 88 4.76 10.75 -7.54
C PRO A 88 6.03 10.70 -6.69
N GLY A 89 6.55 9.50 -6.46
CA GLY A 89 7.76 9.30 -5.66
C GLY A 89 8.38 7.95 -5.93
N PHE A 90 9.68 7.90 -6.22
CA PHE A 90 10.37 6.64 -6.59
C PHE A 90 10.25 5.54 -5.52
N ILE A 91 10.25 5.93 -4.24
CA ILE A 91 10.08 5.00 -3.11
C ILE A 91 8.62 4.61 -2.99
N THR A 92 7.73 5.59 -3.13
CA THR A 92 6.29 5.40 -3.04
C THR A 92 5.74 4.54 -4.19
N ASP A 93 6.29 4.67 -5.39
CA ASP A 93 6.06 3.81 -6.56
C ASP A 93 6.59 2.40 -6.31
N ALA A 94 7.82 2.25 -5.81
CA ALA A 94 8.36 0.93 -5.50
C ALA A 94 7.53 0.20 -4.43
N VAL A 95 7.12 0.89 -3.37
CA VAL A 95 6.25 0.34 -2.31
C VAL A 95 4.84 0.08 -2.83
N GLY A 96 4.30 0.96 -3.65
CA GLY A 96 3.00 0.83 -4.29
C GLY A 96 2.95 -0.35 -5.27
N PHE A 97 3.97 -0.53 -6.11
CA PHE A 97 4.14 -1.70 -6.96
C PHE A 97 4.35 -2.98 -6.13
N LEU A 98 5.13 -2.93 -5.04
CA LEU A 98 5.36 -4.09 -4.17
C LEU A 98 4.07 -4.57 -3.49
N LEU A 99 3.18 -3.64 -3.14
CA LEU A 99 1.85 -3.92 -2.57
C LEU A 99 0.84 -4.40 -3.62
N LEU A 100 0.92 -3.85 -4.84
CA LEU A 100 0.05 -4.21 -5.94
C LEU A 100 0.37 -5.58 -6.57
N ILE A 101 1.63 -6.00 -6.58
CA ILE A 101 2.02 -7.29 -7.17
C ILE A 101 1.60 -8.46 -6.25
N PRO A 102 0.76 -9.41 -6.72
CA PRO A 102 0.25 -10.51 -5.90
C PRO A 102 1.32 -11.52 -5.43
N ALA A 103 2.45 -11.62 -6.15
CA ALA A 103 3.56 -12.50 -5.78
C ALA A 103 4.28 -12.06 -4.48
N THR A 104 4.34 -10.75 -4.22
CA THR A 104 4.94 -10.16 -3.01
C THR A 104 3.98 -10.11 -1.81
N ARG A 105 2.70 -10.43 -2.00
CA ARG A 105 1.71 -10.53 -0.89
C ARG A 105 2.05 -11.64 0.13
N LYS A 106 2.67 -12.75 -0.28
CA LYS A 106 3.02 -13.88 0.62
C LYS A 106 4.07 -13.52 1.69
N PRO A 107 5.24 -12.94 1.35
CA PRO A 107 6.23 -12.55 2.35
C PRO A 107 5.74 -11.37 3.21
N PHE A 108 5.02 -10.41 2.64
CA PHE A 108 4.48 -9.28 3.38
C PHE A 108 3.39 -9.69 4.38
N LYS A 109 2.46 -10.58 3.99
CA LYS A 109 1.50 -11.21 4.93
C LYS A 109 2.21 -11.93 6.07
N ARG A 110 3.29 -12.68 5.81
CA ARG A 110 4.07 -13.36 6.87
C ARG A 110 4.75 -12.38 7.81
N TRP A 111 5.27 -11.27 7.30
CA TRP A 111 5.92 -10.24 8.12
C TRP A 111 4.91 -9.52 9.02
N ILE A 112 3.74 -9.13 8.48
CA ILE A 112 2.63 -8.58 9.27
C ILE A 112 2.14 -9.58 10.32
N LYS A 113 1.94 -10.85 9.95
CA LYS A 113 1.48 -11.88 10.90
C LYS A 113 2.46 -12.07 12.05
N LYS A 114 3.77 -12.12 11.76
CA LYS A 114 4.82 -12.19 12.79
C LYS A 114 4.88 -10.93 13.65
N PHE A 115 4.66 -9.76 13.07
CA PHE A 115 4.62 -8.50 13.82
C PHE A 115 3.41 -8.43 14.76
N LEU A 116 2.26 -8.93 14.29
CA LEU A 116 1.01 -9.00 15.06
C LEU A 116 1.08 -10.07 16.16
N GLU A 117 1.62 -11.26 15.85
CA GLU A 117 1.87 -12.33 16.83
C GLU A 117 2.85 -11.88 17.92
N ARG A 118 3.91 -11.15 17.56
CA ARG A 118 4.85 -10.57 18.54
C ARG A 118 4.22 -9.50 19.43
N ARG A 119 3.22 -8.77 18.94
CA ARG A 119 2.44 -7.80 19.72
C ARG A 119 1.40 -8.48 20.61
N MET A 120 0.78 -9.57 20.14
CA MET A 120 -0.17 -10.38 20.91
C MET A 120 0.53 -11.17 22.03
N ASN A 121 1.77 -11.61 21.82
CA ASN A 121 2.52 -12.34 22.84
C ASN A 121 3.03 -11.46 24.01
N ASN A 122 3.01 -10.13 23.84
CA ASN A 122 3.48 -9.17 24.85
C ASN A 122 2.34 -8.35 25.50
N GLY A 123 1.08 -8.76 25.37
CA GLY A 123 -0.06 -8.01 25.93
C GLY A 123 -1.32 -8.85 26.13
N GLN A 124 -1.32 -9.64 27.20
CA GLN A 124 -2.48 -10.08 28.00
C GLN A 124 -3.84 -10.18 27.28
N PHE A 125 -4.12 -11.31 26.63
CA PHE A 125 -5.50 -11.82 26.58
C PHE A 125 -5.67 -12.83 27.71
N MET A 126 -5.96 -12.31 28.91
CA MET A 126 -6.54 -13.13 29.97
C MET A 126 -7.93 -13.55 29.47
N PHE A 127 -8.02 -14.79 29.00
CA PHE A 127 -9.28 -15.47 28.70
C PHE A 127 -10.14 -15.48 29.97
N ILE A 128 -11.04 -14.51 30.12
CA ILE A 128 -12.14 -14.63 31.08
C ILE A 128 -13.18 -15.52 30.40
N ARG A 129 -13.06 -16.82 30.69
CA ARG A 129 -14.18 -17.75 30.64
C ARG A 129 -15.12 -17.39 31.79
N ARG A 130 -16.30 -16.87 31.47
CA ARG A 130 -17.54 -17.18 32.18
C ARG A 130 -18.72 -16.94 31.28
#